data_AF-A0A0T6W632-F1
#
_entry.id   AF-A0A0T6W632-F1
#
_cell.length_a   1.000
_cell.length_b   1.000
_cell.length_c   1.000
_cell.angle_alpha   90.00
_cell.angle_beta   90.00
_cell.angle_gamma   90.00
#
_symmetry.space_group_name_H-M   'P 1'
#
loop_
_entity.id
_entity.type
_entity.pdbx_description
1 polymer ?
#
loop_
_entity_poly.entity_id
_entity_poly.type
_entity_poly.pdbx_seq_one_letter_code
_entity_poly.pdbx_strand_id
1 'polypeptide(L)' 'MTLRQQIEAAGITSEQLDSLVHDAASRIASRVNNEGLAEQLILLDQAGFSDEEIADELGFDLK' A
#
# COMPACT_ATOMS: atom_id res chain seq x y z
N MET A 1 -5.61 4.80 -28.88
CA MET A 1 -4.67 5.29 -27.85
C MET A 1 -5.03 4.66 -26.51
N THR A 2 -4.04 4.18 -25.76
CA THR A 2 -4.23 3.71 -24.38
C THR A 2 -4.11 4.88 -23.39
N LEU A 3 -4.50 4.67 -22.13
CA LEU A 3 -4.30 5.68 -21.07
C LEU A 3 -2.81 6.00 -20.88
N ARG A 4 -1.95 4.96 -20.87
CA ARG A 4 -0.50 5.13 -20.80
C ARG A 4 0.02 6.05 -21.90
N GLN A 5 -0.39 5.83 -23.15
CA GLN A 5 0.01 6.66 -24.29
C GLN A 5 -0.44 8.12 -24.15
N GLN A 6 -1.59 8.36 -23.53
CA GLN A 6 -2.09 9.73 -23.27
C GLN A 6 -1.32 10.42 -22.15
N ILE A 7 -0.97 9.69 -21.08
CA ILE A 7 -0.15 10.20 -19.96
C ILE A 7 1.25 10.56 -20.47
N GLU A 8 1.87 9.68 -21.25
CA GLU A 8 3.18 9.90 -21.88
C GLU A 8 3.13 11.09 -22.84
N ALA A 9 2.10 11.18 -23.70
CA ALA A 9 1.93 12.30 -24.63
C ALA A 9 1.66 13.64 -23.94
N ALA A 10 1.07 13.62 -22.73
CA ALA A 10 0.83 14.81 -21.92
C ALA A 10 2.06 15.27 -21.11
N GLY A 11 3.18 14.53 -21.18
CA GLY A 11 4.39 14.84 -20.43
C GLY A 11 4.24 14.69 -18.92
N ILE A 12 3.27 13.89 -18.46
CA ILE A 12 3.00 13.69 -17.04
C ILE A 12 4.13 12.86 -16.43
N THR A 13 4.72 13.38 -15.34
CA THR A 13 5.84 12.73 -14.66
C THR A 13 5.36 11.79 -13.55
N SER A 14 6.26 10.93 -13.06
CA SER A 14 6.00 10.05 -11.91
C SER A 14 5.62 10.83 -10.66
N GLU A 15 6.22 12.00 -10.43
CA GLU A 15 5.89 12.89 -9.31
C GLU A 15 4.43 13.35 -9.33
N GLN A 16 3.87 13.58 -10.52
CA GLN A 16 2.46 13.97 -10.67
C GLN A 16 1.50 12.80 -10.44
N LEU A 17 1.97 11.56 -10.60
CA LEU A 17 1.21 10.37 -10.28
C LEU A 17 1.33 9.98 -8.80
N ASP A 18 2.34 10.48 -8.09
CA ASP A 18 2.62 10.14 -6.70
C ASP A 18 1.41 10.35 -5.78
N SER A 19 0.74 11.50 -5.91
CA SER A 19 -0.47 11.81 -5.13
C SER A 19 -1.60 10.82 -5.40
N LEU A 20 -1.78 10.39 -6.66
CA LEU A 20 -2.79 9.41 -7.05
C LEU A 20 -2.44 8.00 -6.53
N VAL A 21 -1.17 7.64 -6.50
CA VAL A 21 -0.69 6.37 -5.94
C VAL A 21 -0.89 6.35 -4.43
N HIS A 22 -0.58 7.45 -3.73
CA HIS A 22 -0.82 7.60 -2.30
C HIS A 22 -2.31 7.45 -1.95
N ASP A 23 -3.20 8.14 -2.68
CA ASP A 23 -4.64 8.02 -2.50
C ASP A 23 -5.15 6.59 -2.73
N ALA A 24 -4.61 5.91 -3.74
CA ALA A 24 -4.96 4.52 -4.02
C ALA A 24 -4.52 3.58 -2.89
N ALA A 25 -3.30 3.72 -2.38
CA ALA A 25 -2.78 2.93 -1.27
C ALA A 25 -3.62 3.16 0.01
N SER A 26 -3.96 4.41 0.31
CA SER A 26 -4.82 4.78 1.45
C SER A 26 -6.21 4.13 1.38
N ARG A 27 -6.82 4.10 0.19
CA ARG A 27 -8.12 3.41 -0.02
C ARG A 27 -8.03 1.90 0.21
N ILE A 28 -6.95 1.27 -0.25
CA ILE A 28 -6.73 -0.17 -0.05
C ILE A 28 -6.57 -0.47 1.45
N ALA A 29 -5.71 0.28 2.14
CA ALA A 29 -5.49 0.11 3.58
C ALA A 29 -6.78 0.35 4.39
N SER A 30 -7.56 1.39 4.05
CA SER A 30 -8.85 1.66 4.68
C SER A 30 -9.86 0.54 4.47
N ARG A 31 -9.89 -0.07 3.28
CA ARG A 31 -10.75 -1.25 3.03
C ARG A 31 -10.35 -2.43 3.91
N VAL A 32 -9.07 -2.78 3.91
CA VAL A 32 -8.53 -3.90 4.69
C VAL A 32 -8.76 -3.74 6.19
N ASN A 33 -8.63 -2.52 6.71
CA ASN A 33 -8.86 -2.26 8.14
C ASN A 33 -10.30 -2.62 8.60
N ASN A 34 -11.28 -2.57 7.68
CA ASN A 34 -12.67 -2.92 7.96
C ASN A 34 -12.98 -4.42 7.79
N GLU A 35 -12.05 -5.23 7.25
CA GLU A 35 -12.28 -6.65 6.94
C GLU A 35 -11.86 -7.59 8.10
N GLY A 36 -10.89 -7.19 8.93
CA GLY A 36 -10.50 -7.92 10.15
C GLY A 36 -8.99 -8.16 10.27
N LEU A 37 -8.59 -8.86 11.33
CA LEU A 37 -7.17 -9.10 11.65
C LEU A 37 -6.44 -9.92 10.58
N ALA A 38 -7.09 -10.94 10.00
CA ALA A 38 -6.44 -11.82 9.03
C ALA A 38 -6.06 -11.06 7.75
N GLU A 39 -6.95 -10.20 7.27
CA GLU A 39 -6.77 -9.37 6.09
C GLU A 39 -5.70 -8.30 6.32
N GLN A 40 -5.65 -7.72 7.54
CA GLN A 40 -4.59 -6.80 7.94
C GLN A 40 -3.21 -7.45 7.91
N LEU A 41 -3.08 -8.68 8.42
CA LEU A 41 -1.82 -9.43 8.38
C LEU A 41 -1.38 -9.76 6.95
N ILE A 42 -2.33 -10.15 6.07
CA ILE A 42 -2.03 -10.40 4.65
C ILE A 42 -1.52 -9.13 3.95
N LEU A 43 -2.08 -7.96 4.27
CA LEU A 43 -1.62 -6.70 3.69
C LEU A 43 -0.19 -6.35 4.15
N LEU A 44 0.13 -6.58 5.42
CA LEU A 44 1.46 -6.34 5.96
C LEU A 44 2.51 -7.26 5.29
N ASP A 45 2.19 -8.55 5.13
CA ASP A 45 3.02 -9.50 4.39
C ASP A 45 3.23 -9.08 2.93
N GLN A 46 2.17 -8.65 2.23
CA GLN A 46 2.26 -8.13 0.86
C GLN A 46 3.08 -6.83 0.75
N ALA A 47 3.07 -6.01 1.80
CA ALA A 47 3.89 -4.82 1.91
C ALA A 47 5.35 -5.13 2.29
N GLY A 48 5.66 -6.39 2.62
CA GLY A 48 6.99 -6.87 2.94
C GLY A 48 7.41 -6.71 4.40
N PHE A 49 6.45 -6.51 5.31
CA PHE A 49 6.75 -6.51 6.75
C PHE A 49 7.08 -7.91 7.23
N SER A 50 8.18 -8.05 7.95
CA SER A 50 8.54 -9.26 8.67
C SER A 50 7.75 -9.41 9.97
N ASP A 51 7.65 -10.64 10.47
CA ASP A 51 7.02 -10.92 11.76
C ASP A 51 7.71 -10.13 12.89
N GLU A 52 9.04 -9.98 12.82
CA GLU A 52 9.83 -9.21 13.77
C GLU A 52 9.47 -7.72 13.74
N GLU A 53 9.38 -7.10 12.56
CA GLU A 53 8.98 -5.68 12.42
C GLU A 53 7.57 -5.43 12.97
N ILE A 54 6.64 -6.36 12.74
CA ILE A 54 5.28 -6.29 13.28
C ILE A 54 5.29 -6.41 14.81
N ALA A 55 6.09 -7.34 15.34
CA ALA A 55 6.21 -7.58 16.77
C ALA A 55 6.81 -6.36 17.51
N ASP A 56 7.90 -5.80 16.95
CA ASP A 56 8.57 -4.61 17.46
C ASP A 56 7.61 -3.41 17.52
N GLU A 57 6.85 -3.16 16.43
CA GLU A 57 5.93 -2.01 16.39
C GLU A 57 4.68 -2.18 17.26
N LEU A 58 4.26 -3.42 17.51
CA LEU A 58 3.16 -3.72 18.43
C LEU A 58 3.62 -3.89 19.88
N GLY A 59 4.93 -3.88 20.14
CA GLY A 59 5.52 -3.95 21.47
C GLY A 59 5.39 -5.31 22.14
N PHE A 60 5.52 -6.41 21.40
CA PHE A 60 5.55 -7.77 21.94
C PHE A 60 6.72 -8.58 21.37
N ASP A 61 7.16 -9.62 22.11
CA ASP A 61 8.23 -10.51 21.66
C ASP A 61 7.68 -11.77 20.98
N LEU A 62 8.27 -12.17 19.86
CA LEU A 62 8.06 -13.49 19.26
C LEU A 62 8.72 -14.59 20.13
N LYS A 63 8.02 -15.72 20.33
CA LYS A 63 8.48 -16.84 21.16
C LYS A 63 9.05 -17.98 20.33
#